data_AF-L8HG52-F1
#
_entry.id   AF-L8HG52-F1
#
_cell.length_a   1.000
_cell.length_b   1.000
_cell.length_c   1.000
_cell.angle_alpha   90.00
_cell.angle_beta   90.00
_cell.angle_gamma   90.00
#
_symmetry.space_group_name_H-M   'P 1'
#
loop_
_entity.id
_entity.type
_entity.pdbx_description
1 polymer ?
#
loop_
_entity_poly.entity_id
_entity_poly.type
_entity_poly.pdbx_seq_one_letter_code
_entity_poly.pdbx_strand_id
1 'polypeptide(L)'
;MVTHPGQWLHHGHVELATTLLSAVALEGGTWDQFGSANLTTQSGLCVALLPSNGGVATWNQYGSTQLEVAHYGTAAEIGPTGSWTQDGTLDVIASNYATGVLVRGESLYLQRNTSSFVLDAGTVGISVEGQWTQRSTTHMTVQEECTAKWEQVSGPVEISVNGSDSVGVRFSASGQRWEQSGDVTITVPGAESCGVNLDTAGPSVWQQFGPKPTVSATGLHSAAICPAPLPSVSVKAVKARINDTAPSVVVIPRDPSPDAAGQAAQVDFLSLREVTPAGDLVWAAHLQDGWVQSGEGTNNVSSTTTFTSRLANNATLTYEFATFDADAALTLANNYTFSITPAFLKFTLRIDRWNWSSSDNQLEFQMVIDPPFATSELRLNTPQADTTTIFLPSAADSQAGTLVRLLDFGLTNTSQRVACSSSADEANSLITLTFAHFDTNLDYDPDISLLLGGRRDDGAGGGGGTEWVIAVAVAIPVAVVAVVLVIAVVLTVTFVRSRRRSTAALGVNFDDNNNGEEL
;
A
#
# COMPACT_ATOMS: atom_id res chain seq x y z
N MET A 1 29.23 -20.17 -29.26
CA MET A 1 28.27 -19.87 -30.33
C MET A 1 27.88 -21.18 -30.99
N VAL A 2 26.59 -21.49 -31.00
CA VAL A 2 26.00 -22.68 -31.61
C VAL A 2 25.13 -22.20 -32.76
N THR A 3 25.56 -22.46 -33.99
CA THR A 3 24.93 -21.96 -35.22
C THR A 3 24.18 -23.03 -36.00
N HIS A 4 24.27 -24.29 -35.60
CA HIS A 4 23.68 -25.41 -36.34
C HIS A 4 22.30 -25.78 -35.78
N PRO A 5 21.28 -25.94 -36.65
CA PRO A 5 19.99 -26.48 -36.24
C PRO A 5 20.19 -27.93 -35.78
N GLY A 6 20.00 -28.17 -34.48
CA GLY A 6 20.18 -29.47 -33.85
C GLY A 6 19.76 -29.44 -32.39
N GLN A 7 19.67 -30.61 -31.76
CA GLN A 7 19.41 -30.75 -30.33
C GLN A 7 20.73 -31.00 -29.59
N TRP A 8 21.00 -30.19 -28.59
CA TRP A 8 22.18 -30.25 -27.74
C TRP A 8 21.73 -30.69 -26.37
N LEU A 9 22.18 -31.87 -25.94
CA LEU A 9 21.88 -32.39 -24.61
C LEU A 9 23.13 -32.30 -23.75
N HIS A 10 23.04 -31.58 -22.64
CA HIS A 10 24.12 -31.49 -21.67
C HIS A 10 23.64 -31.91 -20.28
N HIS A 11 24.41 -32.79 -19.63
CA HIS A 11 24.15 -33.29 -18.30
C HIS A 11 25.23 -32.82 -17.34
N GLY A 12 24.85 -32.33 -16.17
CA GLY A 12 25.77 -31.87 -15.13
C GLY A 12 25.80 -30.35 -14.98
N HIS A 13 26.91 -29.84 -14.44
CA HIS A 13 27.11 -28.42 -14.19
C HIS A 13 27.73 -27.71 -15.40
N VAL A 14 27.22 -26.55 -15.77
CA VAL A 14 27.83 -25.61 -16.71
C VAL A 14 28.30 -24.39 -15.95
N GLU A 15 29.55 -24.00 -16.15
CA GLU A 15 30.09 -22.73 -15.66
C GLU A 15 30.77 -22.02 -16.83
N LEU A 16 30.29 -20.84 -17.18
CA LEU A 16 30.85 -20.02 -18.26
C LEU A 16 30.98 -18.58 -17.79
N ALA A 17 32.14 -17.98 -18.05
CA ALA A 17 32.42 -16.58 -17.76
C ALA A 17 32.98 -15.89 -19.01
N THR A 18 32.49 -14.70 -19.31
CA THR A 18 32.97 -13.87 -20.42
C THR A 18 33.08 -12.41 -20.02
N THR A 19 33.79 -11.60 -20.82
CA THR A 19 34.00 -10.18 -20.49
C THR A 19 33.28 -9.22 -21.42
N LEU A 20 33.06 -9.59 -22.69
CA LEU A 20 32.58 -8.64 -23.71
C LEU A 20 31.52 -9.20 -24.69
N LEU A 21 31.22 -10.50 -24.62
CA LEU A 21 30.38 -11.18 -25.61
C LEU A 21 29.28 -12.01 -24.93
N SER A 22 28.61 -12.84 -25.71
CA SER A 22 27.67 -13.85 -25.21
C SER A 22 28.41 -15.02 -24.58
N ALA A 23 28.10 -15.41 -23.33
CA ALA A 23 28.61 -16.66 -22.76
C ALA A 23 28.03 -17.86 -23.54
N VAL A 24 26.75 -17.77 -23.87
CA VAL A 24 26.04 -18.68 -24.77
C VAL A 24 25.30 -17.86 -25.83
N ALA A 25 25.48 -18.22 -27.10
CA ALA A 25 24.66 -17.73 -28.21
C ALA A 25 24.15 -18.92 -29.01
N LEU A 26 22.83 -19.08 -29.05
CA LEU A 26 22.12 -20.03 -29.90
C LEU A 26 21.47 -19.26 -31.05
N GLU A 27 21.90 -19.56 -32.28
CA GLU A 27 21.32 -18.96 -33.49
C GLU A 27 20.26 -19.85 -34.17
N GLY A 28 19.96 -21.00 -33.54
CA GLY A 28 18.96 -21.99 -33.95
C GLY A 28 19.18 -23.33 -33.26
N GLY A 29 18.13 -24.15 -33.18
CA GLY A 29 18.16 -25.46 -32.51
C GLY A 29 17.68 -25.41 -31.06
N THR A 30 17.85 -26.52 -30.35
CA THR A 30 17.40 -26.69 -28.95
C THR A 30 18.58 -27.06 -28.07
N TRP A 31 18.76 -26.36 -26.96
CA TRP A 31 19.69 -26.73 -25.89
C TRP A 31 18.90 -27.21 -24.68
N ASP A 32 19.08 -28.48 -24.33
CA ASP A 32 18.53 -29.11 -23.14
C ASP A 32 19.63 -29.26 -22.09
N GLN A 33 19.56 -28.46 -21.03
CA GLN A 33 20.50 -28.46 -19.92
C GLN A 33 19.91 -29.21 -18.71
N PHE A 34 20.47 -30.37 -18.38
CA PHE A 34 20.09 -31.16 -17.20
C PHE A 34 21.10 -30.97 -16.07
N GLY A 35 20.80 -30.09 -15.11
CA GLY A 35 21.70 -29.78 -14.00
C GLY A 35 21.78 -28.27 -13.73
N SER A 36 22.85 -27.80 -13.11
CA SER A 36 23.02 -26.38 -12.79
C SER A 36 23.79 -25.62 -13.87
N ALA A 37 23.45 -24.36 -14.11
CA ALA A 37 24.19 -23.47 -15.00
C ALA A 37 24.57 -22.17 -14.27
N ASN A 38 25.83 -21.77 -14.31
CA ASN A 38 26.30 -20.48 -13.81
C ASN A 38 26.96 -19.72 -14.96
N LEU A 39 26.33 -18.63 -15.40
CA LEU A 39 26.73 -17.87 -16.57
C LEU A 39 26.97 -16.42 -16.18
N THR A 40 28.22 -15.98 -16.24
CA THR A 40 28.63 -14.63 -15.84
C THR A 40 29.21 -13.85 -17.01
N THR A 41 28.88 -12.56 -17.09
CA THR A 41 29.46 -11.63 -18.05
C THR A 41 29.75 -10.28 -17.43
N GLN A 42 30.91 -9.69 -17.75
CA GLN A 42 31.16 -8.28 -17.37
C GLN A 42 30.36 -7.33 -18.25
N SER A 43 30.31 -7.57 -19.56
CA SER A 43 29.53 -6.80 -20.53
C SER A 43 29.13 -7.70 -21.70
N GLY A 44 27.91 -7.55 -22.21
CA GLY A 44 27.38 -8.42 -23.27
C GLY A 44 26.21 -9.28 -22.80
N LEU A 45 26.17 -10.56 -23.18
CA LEU A 45 25.01 -11.43 -22.93
C LEU A 45 25.42 -12.66 -22.10
N CYS A 46 24.65 -13.12 -21.10
CA CYS A 46 24.93 -14.46 -20.57
C CYS A 46 24.37 -15.50 -21.56
N VAL A 47 23.09 -15.38 -21.90
CA VAL A 47 22.46 -16.20 -22.94
C VAL A 47 21.80 -15.33 -23.99
N ALA A 48 22.04 -15.66 -25.26
CA ALA A 48 21.43 -15.03 -26.41
C ALA A 48 20.75 -16.10 -27.27
N LEU A 49 19.42 -16.12 -27.31
CA LEU A 49 18.63 -16.97 -28.20
C LEU A 49 18.24 -16.12 -29.41
N LEU A 50 19.17 -15.99 -30.36
CA LEU A 50 19.08 -15.07 -31.50
C LEU A 50 18.80 -15.85 -32.78
N PRO A 51 17.55 -16.22 -33.07
CA PRO A 51 17.22 -17.00 -34.26
C PRO A 51 17.77 -16.33 -35.52
N SER A 52 18.64 -17.04 -36.24
CA SER A 52 19.12 -16.65 -37.56
C SER A 52 18.47 -17.51 -38.63
N ASN A 53 18.26 -16.95 -39.83
CA ASN A 53 17.81 -17.71 -41.01
C ASN A 53 16.47 -18.46 -40.86
N GLY A 54 15.55 -17.95 -40.02
CA GLY A 54 14.23 -18.56 -39.80
C GLY A 54 14.23 -19.79 -38.89
N GLY A 55 15.35 -20.09 -38.22
CA GLY A 55 15.39 -21.10 -37.16
C GLY A 55 14.69 -20.63 -35.88
N VAL A 56 14.32 -21.58 -35.02
CA VAL A 56 13.87 -21.31 -33.64
C VAL A 56 15.03 -21.67 -32.72
N ALA A 57 15.41 -20.77 -31.82
CA ALA A 57 16.42 -20.99 -30.79
C ALA A 57 15.73 -21.31 -29.46
N THR A 58 15.85 -22.54 -28.98
CA THR A 58 15.19 -23.01 -27.75
C THR A 58 16.21 -23.33 -26.67
N TRP A 59 16.01 -22.84 -25.46
CA TRP A 59 16.74 -23.23 -24.26
C TRP A 59 15.78 -23.87 -23.27
N ASN A 60 16.04 -25.12 -22.88
CA ASN A 60 15.31 -25.81 -21.83
C ASN A 60 16.28 -26.12 -20.69
N GLN A 61 16.03 -25.52 -19.54
CA GLN A 61 16.81 -25.74 -18.33
C GLN A 61 16.05 -26.65 -17.37
N TYR A 62 16.65 -27.78 -17.01
CA TYR A 62 16.14 -28.75 -16.03
C TYR A 62 17.06 -28.78 -14.80
N GLY A 63 17.04 -27.70 -14.02
CA GLY A 63 17.86 -27.51 -12.81
C GLY A 63 18.10 -26.03 -12.50
N SER A 64 19.03 -25.70 -11.61
CA SER A 64 19.26 -24.30 -11.20
C SER A 64 20.03 -23.51 -12.26
N THR A 65 19.77 -22.21 -12.35
CA THR A 65 20.51 -21.29 -13.22
C THR A 65 20.84 -20.03 -12.48
N GLN A 66 22.08 -19.59 -12.57
CA GLN A 66 22.52 -18.28 -12.13
C GLN A 66 23.04 -17.51 -13.36
N LEU A 67 22.51 -16.31 -13.58
CA LEU A 67 22.94 -15.40 -14.64
C LEU A 67 23.45 -14.11 -13.98
N GLU A 68 24.69 -13.70 -14.25
CA GLU A 68 25.27 -12.47 -13.69
C GLU A 68 25.78 -11.55 -14.79
N VAL A 69 25.30 -10.31 -14.83
CA VAL A 69 25.78 -9.24 -15.72
C VAL A 69 26.26 -8.06 -14.88
N ALA A 70 27.57 -7.80 -14.88
CA ALA A 70 28.14 -6.78 -13.99
C ALA A 70 28.02 -5.34 -14.52
N HIS A 71 28.06 -5.12 -15.85
CA HIS A 71 28.01 -3.79 -16.50
C HIS A 71 26.95 -3.69 -17.61
N TYR A 72 27.29 -3.22 -18.81
CA TYR A 72 26.34 -3.07 -19.91
C TYR A 72 26.05 -4.43 -20.56
N GLY A 73 24.80 -4.88 -20.56
CA GLY A 73 24.46 -6.19 -21.12
C GLY A 73 23.05 -6.68 -20.82
N THR A 74 22.77 -7.93 -21.18
CA THR A 74 21.51 -8.63 -20.86
C THR A 74 21.81 -10.04 -20.36
N ALA A 75 21.26 -10.45 -19.21
CA ALA A 75 21.54 -11.77 -18.67
C ALA A 75 20.95 -12.87 -19.56
N ALA A 76 19.68 -12.74 -19.96
CA ALA A 76 19.09 -13.57 -21.00
C ALA A 76 18.36 -12.72 -22.03
N GLU A 77 18.81 -12.78 -23.29
CA GLU A 77 18.10 -12.20 -24.43
C GLU A 77 17.44 -13.30 -25.25
N ILE A 78 16.14 -13.17 -25.46
CA ILE A 78 15.32 -14.08 -26.25
C ILE A 78 14.82 -13.30 -27.45
N GLY A 79 15.40 -13.57 -28.62
CA GLY A 79 15.05 -12.91 -29.87
C GLY A 79 13.67 -13.32 -30.40
N PRO A 80 13.17 -12.70 -31.49
CA PRO A 80 11.76 -12.72 -31.92
C PRO A 80 11.05 -14.07 -32.10
N THR A 81 11.76 -15.18 -32.19
CA THR A 81 11.19 -16.54 -32.29
C THR A 81 11.89 -17.52 -31.35
N GLY A 82 12.63 -17.01 -30.37
CA GLY A 82 13.30 -17.82 -29.36
C GLY A 82 12.33 -18.35 -28.31
N SER A 83 12.72 -19.42 -27.63
CA SER A 83 11.96 -19.97 -26.51
C SER A 83 12.89 -20.32 -25.35
N TRP A 84 12.56 -19.85 -24.15
CA TRP A 84 13.22 -20.25 -22.92
C TRP A 84 12.23 -20.97 -22.01
N THR A 85 12.60 -22.17 -21.55
CA THR A 85 11.89 -22.87 -20.48
C THR A 85 12.85 -23.10 -19.31
N GLN A 86 12.47 -22.60 -18.12
CA GLN A 86 13.16 -22.88 -16.87
C GLN A 86 12.34 -23.83 -16.00
N ASP A 87 12.87 -25.02 -15.75
CA ASP A 87 12.35 -26.07 -14.88
C ASP A 87 13.31 -26.31 -13.69
N GLY A 88 13.51 -25.25 -12.90
CA GLY A 88 14.41 -25.18 -11.75
C GLY A 88 14.60 -23.72 -11.28
N THR A 89 15.42 -23.47 -10.26
CA THR A 89 15.61 -22.09 -9.76
C THR A 89 16.31 -21.22 -10.80
N LEU A 90 15.94 -19.96 -10.93
CA LEU A 90 16.66 -18.98 -11.73
C LEU A 90 17.04 -17.77 -10.87
N ASP A 91 18.33 -17.53 -10.69
CA ASP A 91 18.87 -16.36 -10.01
C ASP A 91 19.53 -15.44 -11.05
N VAL A 92 19.05 -14.21 -11.18
CA VAL A 92 19.57 -13.21 -12.10
C VAL A 92 20.15 -12.04 -11.31
N ILE A 93 21.42 -11.74 -11.52
CA ILE A 93 22.12 -10.60 -10.93
C ILE A 93 22.46 -9.66 -12.10
N ALA A 94 21.91 -8.45 -12.10
CA ALA A 94 22.17 -7.47 -13.15
C ALA A 94 22.58 -6.14 -12.50
N SER A 95 23.70 -5.57 -12.94
CA SER A 95 24.33 -4.40 -12.33
C SER A 95 24.73 -3.37 -13.39
N ASN A 96 24.86 -2.10 -12.99
CA ASN A 96 25.34 -0.97 -13.81
C ASN A 96 24.73 -0.88 -15.23
N TYR A 97 23.42 -0.61 -15.33
CA TYR A 97 22.68 -0.48 -16.59
C TYR A 97 22.50 -1.77 -17.42
N ALA A 98 22.71 -2.95 -16.85
CA ALA A 98 22.32 -4.22 -17.42
C ALA A 98 20.80 -4.44 -17.49
N THR A 99 20.38 -5.37 -18.35
CA THR A 99 19.05 -5.99 -18.34
C THR A 99 19.15 -7.41 -17.77
N GLY A 100 18.23 -7.84 -16.92
CA GLY A 100 18.16 -9.22 -16.46
C GLY A 100 17.67 -10.12 -17.60
N VAL A 101 16.39 -10.08 -17.91
CA VAL A 101 15.79 -10.86 -19.00
C VAL A 101 15.13 -9.93 -20.01
N LEU A 102 15.47 -10.09 -21.29
CA LEU A 102 14.88 -9.39 -22.42
C LEU A 102 14.17 -10.39 -23.33
N VAL A 103 12.87 -10.22 -23.53
CA VAL A 103 12.02 -11.09 -24.36
C VAL A 103 11.50 -10.27 -25.55
N ARG A 104 11.87 -10.61 -26.78
CA ARG A 104 11.53 -9.84 -28.00
C ARG A 104 10.51 -10.53 -28.89
N GLY A 105 9.72 -9.77 -29.65
CA GLY A 105 8.87 -10.28 -30.73
C GLY A 105 7.88 -11.38 -30.31
N GLU A 106 7.80 -12.50 -31.03
CA GLU A 106 6.91 -13.63 -30.72
C GLU A 106 7.57 -14.68 -29.80
N SER A 107 8.62 -14.32 -29.08
CA SER A 107 9.30 -15.28 -28.21
C SER A 107 8.49 -15.72 -27.01
N LEU A 108 8.83 -16.91 -26.52
CA LEU A 108 8.23 -17.52 -25.34
C LEU A 108 9.24 -17.57 -24.21
N TYR A 109 8.88 -17.03 -23.05
CA TYR A 109 9.57 -17.31 -21.79
C TYR A 109 8.63 -18.01 -20.82
N LEU A 110 9.00 -19.22 -20.40
CA LEU A 110 8.25 -20.05 -19.45
C LEU A 110 9.11 -20.38 -18.23
N GLN A 111 8.72 -19.87 -17.07
CA GLN A 111 9.34 -20.20 -15.79
C GLN A 111 8.37 -21.06 -14.96
N ARG A 112 8.82 -22.24 -14.54
CA ARG A 112 8.01 -23.22 -13.78
C ARG A 112 8.35 -23.32 -12.29
N ASN A 113 9.46 -22.73 -11.85
CA ASN A 113 9.95 -22.78 -10.46
C ASN A 113 10.46 -21.39 -10.02
N THR A 114 11.03 -21.23 -8.84
CA THR A 114 11.36 -19.89 -8.28
C THR A 114 12.34 -19.11 -9.16
N SER A 115 12.05 -17.82 -9.37
CA SER A 115 13.01 -16.86 -9.91
C SER A 115 13.37 -15.80 -8.88
N SER A 116 14.63 -15.39 -8.84
CA SER A 116 15.14 -14.27 -8.05
C SER A 116 15.89 -13.31 -8.96
N PHE A 117 15.63 -12.01 -8.84
CA PHE A 117 16.32 -10.96 -9.57
C PHE A 117 16.95 -10.00 -8.55
N VAL A 118 18.26 -9.79 -8.63
CA VAL A 118 19.02 -8.81 -7.83
C VAL A 118 19.55 -7.75 -8.78
N LEU A 119 19.10 -6.50 -8.59
CA LEU A 119 19.25 -5.42 -9.56
C LEU A 119 19.91 -4.20 -8.92
N ASP A 120 20.92 -3.62 -9.57
CA ASP A 120 21.56 -2.35 -9.14
C ASP A 120 21.06 -1.15 -9.96
N ALA A 121 21.63 0.04 -9.72
CA ALA A 121 21.24 1.29 -10.38
C ALA A 121 21.29 1.26 -11.91
N GLY A 122 20.22 1.80 -12.50
CA GLY A 122 20.04 1.93 -13.95
C GLY A 122 19.67 0.64 -14.68
N THR A 123 19.46 -0.48 -13.98
CA THR A 123 19.21 -1.79 -14.58
C THR A 123 17.72 -2.05 -14.83
N VAL A 124 17.43 -2.94 -15.79
CA VAL A 124 16.07 -3.40 -16.13
C VAL A 124 15.94 -4.86 -15.72
N GLY A 125 15.04 -5.19 -14.80
CA GLY A 125 14.86 -6.58 -14.35
C GLY A 125 14.38 -7.51 -15.45
N ILE A 126 13.18 -7.25 -15.95
CA ILE A 126 12.59 -7.97 -17.08
C ILE A 126 12.01 -6.94 -18.06
N SER A 127 12.35 -7.06 -19.34
CA SER A 127 11.77 -6.31 -20.44
C SER A 127 11.07 -7.28 -21.40
N VAL A 128 9.78 -7.05 -21.66
CA VAL A 128 8.94 -7.98 -22.43
C VAL A 128 8.26 -7.26 -23.58
N GLU A 129 8.68 -7.58 -24.80
CA GLU A 129 7.99 -7.27 -26.06
C GLU A 129 7.22 -8.48 -26.62
N GLY A 130 7.43 -9.69 -26.03
CA GLY A 130 6.81 -10.96 -26.44
C GLY A 130 5.92 -11.64 -25.40
N GLN A 131 5.81 -12.98 -25.44
CA GLN A 131 4.97 -13.73 -24.49
C GLN A 131 5.77 -14.18 -23.27
N TRP A 132 5.31 -13.79 -22.08
CA TRP A 132 5.89 -14.18 -20.80
C TRP A 132 4.85 -14.92 -19.96
N THR A 133 5.15 -16.16 -19.56
CA THR A 133 4.29 -16.98 -18.70
C THR A 133 5.04 -17.41 -17.45
N GLN A 134 4.62 -16.90 -16.30
CA GLN A 134 5.19 -17.24 -15.00
C GLN A 134 4.23 -18.12 -14.21
N ARG A 135 4.64 -19.36 -13.90
CA ARG A 135 3.79 -20.34 -13.17
C ARG A 135 4.24 -20.61 -11.73
N SER A 136 5.05 -19.70 -11.17
CA SER A 136 5.74 -19.85 -9.89
C SER A 136 6.12 -18.48 -9.29
N THR A 137 6.67 -18.47 -8.08
CA THR A 137 7.07 -17.24 -7.37
C THR A 137 8.26 -16.55 -8.05
N THR A 138 8.17 -15.22 -8.23
CA THR A 138 9.27 -14.35 -8.66
C THR A 138 9.59 -13.35 -7.55
N HIS A 139 10.85 -13.33 -7.10
CA HIS A 139 11.36 -12.32 -6.18
C HIS A 139 12.20 -11.30 -6.97
N MET A 140 11.95 -10.01 -6.78
CA MET A 140 12.78 -8.94 -7.32
C MET A 140 13.28 -8.08 -6.16
N THR A 141 14.60 -7.93 -6.08
CA THR A 141 15.30 -7.10 -5.09
C THR A 141 16.07 -6.03 -5.84
N VAL A 142 15.66 -4.77 -5.69
CA VAL A 142 16.36 -3.62 -6.25
C VAL A 142 17.19 -3.00 -5.12
N GLN A 143 18.50 -2.86 -5.33
CA GLN A 143 19.38 -2.15 -4.39
C GLN A 143 19.06 -0.65 -4.40
N GLU A 144 19.20 0.02 -3.24
CA GLU A 144 18.66 1.37 -2.97
C GLU A 144 19.04 2.45 -4.01
N GLU A 145 18.18 3.47 -4.17
CA GLU A 145 18.35 4.70 -4.99
C GLU A 145 18.07 4.66 -6.52
N CYS A 146 17.12 3.82 -6.99
CA CYS A 146 16.98 3.57 -8.45
C CYS A 146 15.54 3.63 -9.01
N THR A 147 15.35 4.30 -10.16
CA THR A 147 14.09 4.29 -10.95
C THR A 147 14.03 3.05 -11.85
N ALA A 148 13.41 1.96 -11.42
CA ALA A 148 13.20 0.77 -12.25
C ALA A 148 11.86 0.85 -13.01
N LYS A 149 11.89 0.65 -14.33
CA LYS A 149 10.69 0.65 -15.19
C LYS A 149 10.39 -0.78 -15.67
N TRP A 150 9.16 -1.22 -15.51
CA TRP A 150 8.57 -2.35 -16.22
C TRP A 150 7.64 -1.83 -17.32
N GLU A 151 7.86 -2.25 -18.56
CA GLU A 151 7.05 -1.84 -19.71
C GLU A 151 6.53 -3.09 -20.41
N GLN A 152 5.21 -3.21 -20.50
CA GLN A 152 4.51 -4.27 -21.21
C GLN A 152 3.87 -3.65 -22.45
N VAL A 153 4.62 -3.57 -23.55
CA VAL A 153 4.19 -2.90 -24.79
C VAL A 153 3.06 -3.68 -25.50
N SER A 154 3.17 -5.01 -25.56
CA SER A 154 2.18 -5.90 -26.19
C SER A 154 2.30 -7.34 -25.65
N GLY A 155 1.18 -8.05 -25.53
CA GLY A 155 1.11 -9.47 -25.10
C GLY A 155 0.47 -9.65 -23.71
N PRO A 156 -0.23 -10.78 -23.44
CA PRO A 156 -0.83 -11.03 -22.14
C PRO A 156 0.22 -11.40 -21.09
N VAL A 157 0.07 -10.88 -19.87
CA VAL A 157 0.84 -11.28 -18.69
C VAL A 157 -0.07 -12.10 -17.78
N GLU A 158 0.39 -13.29 -17.37
CA GLU A 158 -0.31 -14.12 -16.39
C GLU A 158 0.56 -14.26 -15.12
N ILE A 159 0.01 -13.84 -13.98
CA ILE A 159 0.62 -13.94 -12.65
C ILE A 159 -0.22 -14.95 -11.84
N SER A 160 0.38 -16.07 -11.43
CA SER A 160 -0.28 -17.07 -10.58
C SER A 160 0.48 -17.28 -9.28
N VAL A 161 -0.18 -17.07 -8.13
CA VAL A 161 0.44 -17.10 -6.80
C VAL A 161 -0.24 -18.16 -5.93
N ASN A 162 0.35 -19.36 -5.89
CA ASN A 162 -0.27 -20.56 -5.31
C ASN A 162 0.29 -20.96 -3.93
N GLY A 163 1.27 -20.23 -3.39
CA GLY A 163 1.88 -20.49 -2.07
C GLY A 163 1.18 -19.76 -0.91
N SER A 164 1.56 -20.04 0.34
CA SER A 164 1.21 -19.16 1.48
C SER A 164 2.21 -18.01 1.57
N ASP A 165 1.79 -16.83 2.03
CA ASP A 165 2.65 -15.64 2.22
C ASP A 165 3.48 -15.24 0.99
N SER A 166 2.97 -15.54 -0.20
CA SER A 166 3.71 -15.37 -1.45
C SER A 166 3.33 -14.08 -2.14
N VAL A 167 4.30 -13.41 -2.78
CA VAL A 167 4.07 -12.20 -3.58
C VAL A 167 4.47 -12.49 -5.03
N GLY A 168 3.58 -12.26 -5.99
CA GLY A 168 3.85 -12.47 -7.42
C GLY A 168 4.80 -11.41 -7.98
N VAL A 169 4.48 -10.14 -7.77
CA VAL A 169 5.29 -8.97 -8.13
C VAL A 169 5.34 -8.03 -6.93
N ARG A 170 6.52 -7.54 -6.53
CA ARG A 170 6.65 -6.58 -5.42
C ARG A 170 7.40 -5.34 -5.88
N PHE A 171 6.84 -4.18 -5.56
CA PHE A 171 7.48 -2.88 -5.71
C PHE A 171 7.93 -2.38 -4.33
N SER A 172 9.24 -2.22 -4.17
CA SER A 172 9.90 -1.99 -2.88
C SER A 172 10.52 -0.60 -2.71
N ALA A 173 10.44 0.26 -3.72
CA ALA A 173 11.05 1.59 -3.70
C ALA A 173 10.22 2.62 -4.48
N SER A 174 10.28 3.89 -4.04
CA SER A 174 9.69 5.01 -4.75
C SER A 174 10.33 5.20 -6.14
N GLY A 175 9.52 5.57 -7.14
CA GLY A 175 9.98 5.77 -8.52
C GLY A 175 10.02 4.51 -9.40
N GLN A 176 9.68 3.34 -8.84
CA GLN A 176 9.37 2.17 -9.66
C GLN A 176 8.07 2.42 -10.45
N ARG A 177 7.99 1.93 -11.69
CA ARG A 177 6.77 2.09 -12.52
C ARG A 177 6.57 0.89 -13.44
N TRP A 178 5.34 0.43 -13.53
CA TRP A 178 4.81 -0.52 -14.48
C TRP A 178 3.89 0.21 -15.44
N GLU A 179 4.23 0.23 -16.72
CA GLU A 179 3.35 0.67 -17.80
C GLU A 179 2.74 -0.56 -18.49
N GLN A 180 1.44 -0.75 -18.31
CA GLN A 180 0.70 -1.88 -18.84
C GLN A 180 -0.10 -1.48 -20.09
N SER A 181 0.24 -1.96 -21.28
CA SER A 181 -0.63 -1.82 -22.47
C SER A 181 -1.24 -3.14 -22.98
N GLY A 182 -0.78 -4.30 -22.51
CA GLY A 182 -1.36 -5.61 -22.82
C GLY A 182 -2.34 -6.14 -21.76
N ASP A 183 -2.99 -7.28 -22.04
CA ASP A 183 -3.86 -7.96 -21.06
C ASP A 183 -3.04 -8.43 -19.85
N VAL A 184 -3.66 -8.43 -18.67
CA VAL A 184 -3.06 -8.94 -17.44
C VAL A 184 -4.08 -9.83 -16.76
N THR A 185 -3.66 -11.04 -16.40
CA THR A 185 -4.44 -11.95 -15.55
C THR A 185 -3.67 -12.24 -14.28
N ILE A 186 -4.24 -11.93 -13.12
CA ILE A 186 -3.64 -12.20 -11.81
C ILE A 186 -4.54 -13.19 -11.07
N THR A 187 -4.02 -14.35 -10.73
CA THR A 187 -4.74 -15.40 -9.98
C THR A 187 -3.98 -15.75 -8.70
N VAL A 188 -4.60 -15.54 -7.54
CA VAL A 188 -4.00 -15.74 -6.22
C VAL A 188 -4.83 -16.76 -5.42
N PRO A 189 -4.66 -18.07 -5.65
CA PRO A 189 -5.36 -19.09 -4.88
C PRO A 189 -4.67 -19.46 -3.56
N GLY A 190 -3.39 -19.11 -3.39
CA GLY A 190 -2.65 -19.29 -2.15
C GLY A 190 -3.15 -18.36 -1.03
N ALA A 191 -3.04 -18.76 0.24
CA ALA A 191 -3.49 -17.96 1.39
C ALA A 191 -2.46 -16.87 1.78
N GLU A 192 -2.92 -15.78 2.41
CA GLU A 192 -2.09 -14.64 2.86
C GLU A 192 -1.15 -14.10 1.76
N SER A 193 -1.56 -14.23 0.50
CA SER A 193 -0.70 -13.99 -0.65
C SER A 193 -1.11 -12.76 -1.45
N CYS A 194 -0.15 -12.18 -2.15
CA CYS A 194 -0.33 -11.01 -2.98
C CYS A 194 0.01 -11.28 -4.44
N GLY A 195 -0.85 -10.89 -5.38
CA GLY A 195 -0.50 -10.88 -6.80
C GLY A 195 0.55 -9.81 -7.10
N VAL A 196 0.23 -8.56 -6.82
CA VAL A 196 1.07 -7.38 -7.07
C VAL A 196 1.11 -6.49 -5.83
N ASN A 197 2.25 -6.39 -5.16
CA ASN A 197 2.45 -5.57 -3.96
C ASN A 197 3.08 -4.21 -4.32
N LEU A 198 2.46 -3.11 -3.90
CA LEU A 198 2.73 -1.69 -4.19
C LEU A 198 3.14 -0.91 -2.91
N ASP A 199 3.36 -1.59 -1.77
CA ASP A 199 3.35 -1.04 -0.41
C ASP A 199 4.16 0.25 -0.20
N THR A 200 5.38 0.33 -0.75
CA THR A 200 6.31 1.45 -0.45
C THR A 200 6.37 2.52 -1.53
N ALA A 201 5.81 2.23 -2.70
CA ALA A 201 6.08 2.98 -3.91
C ALA A 201 4.87 3.82 -4.38
N GLY A 202 3.68 3.56 -3.84
CA GLY A 202 2.43 4.27 -4.16
C GLY A 202 1.73 3.78 -5.43
N PRO A 203 0.45 4.10 -5.68
CA PRO A 203 -0.30 3.64 -6.85
C PRO A 203 0.18 4.25 -8.17
N SER A 204 1.01 5.31 -8.15
CA SER A 204 1.69 5.84 -9.35
C SER A 204 2.64 4.82 -10.02
N VAL A 205 2.93 3.72 -9.33
CA VAL A 205 3.82 2.64 -9.76
C VAL A 205 3.14 1.73 -10.76
N TRP A 206 1.82 1.73 -10.91
CA TRP A 206 1.17 0.96 -11.96
C TRP A 206 0.26 1.85 -12.79
N GLN A 207 0.65 2.05 -14.04
CA GLN A 207 -0.10 2.80 -15.01
C GLN A 207 -0.65 1.86 -16.07
N GLN A 208 -1.96 1.72 -16.06
CA GLN A 208 -2.69 0.97 -17.06
C GLN A 208 -3.04 1.86 -18.25
N PHE A 209 -2.46 1.57 -19.41
CA PHE A 209 -2.81 2.13 -20.71
C PHE A 209 -3.69 1.18 -21.55
N GLY A 210 -3.65 -0.12 -21.22
CA GLY A 210 -4.35 -1.19 -21.92
C GLY A 210 -5.66 -1.64 -21.28
N PRO A 211 -6.16 -2.83 -21.65
CA PRO A 211 -7.35 -3.44 -21.06
C PRO A 211 -7.24 -3.60 -19.54
N LYS A 212 -8.40 -3.59 -18.85
CA LYS A 212 -8.44 -3.76 -17.40
C LYS A 212 -7.88 -5.14 -17.02
N PRO A 213 -6.94 -5.22 -16.05
CA PRO A 213 -6.45 -6.49 -15.56
C PRO A 213 -7.60 -7.36 -15.05
N THR A 214 -7.61 -8.63 -15.44
CA THR A 214 -8.48 -9.65 -14.86
C THR A 214 -7.83 -10.14 -13.58
N VAL A 215 -8.47 -9.90 -12.44
CA VAL A 215 -7.93 -10.25 -11.12
C VAL A 215 -8.84 -11.25 -10.42
N SER A 216 -8.27 -12.28 -9.83
CA SER A 216 -8.96 -13.28 -9.01
C SER A 216 -8.08 -13.63 -7.81
N ALA A 217 -8.58 -13.43 -6.60
CA ALA A 217 -7.95 -13.90 -5.38
C ALA A 217 -8.95 -14.75 -4.62
N THR A 218 -8.64 -16.04 -4.46
CA THR A 218 -9.53 -17.01 -3.80
C THR A 218 -8.94 -17.53 -2.49
N GLY A 219 -7.65 -17.25 -2.23
CA GLY A 219 -7.02 -17.58 -0.97
C GLY A 219 -7.51 -16.72 0.19
N LEU A 220 -7.56 -17.30 1.39
CA LEU A 220 -7.90 -16.57 2.61
C LEU A 220 -6.91 -15.42 2.82
N HIS A 221 -7.39 -14.21 3.14
CA HIS A 221 -6.56 -13.00 3.33
C HIS A 221 -5.64 -12.64 2.15
N SER A 222 -5.99 -13.07 0.94
CA SER A 222 -5.17 -12.83 -0.25
C SER A 222 -5.76 -11.75 -1.12
N ALA A 223 -4.90 -11.03 -1.83
CA ALA A 223 -5.32 -9.98 -2.74
C ALA A 223 -4.54 -10.07 -4.04
N ALA A 224 -5.21 -9.82 -5.17
CA ALA A 224 -4.51 -9.72 -6.44
C ALA A 224 -3.56 -8.52 -6.49
N ILE A 225 -3.84 -7.48 -5.70
CA ILE A 225 -3.05 -6.26 -5.60
C ILE A 225 -3.00 -5.87 -4.11
N CYS A 226 -1.82 -5.54 -3.57
CA CYS A 226 -1.61 -5.17 -2.18
C CYS A 226 -0.84 -3.84 -2.10
N PRO A 227 -1.19 -2.90 -1.22
CA PRO A 227 -2.50 -2.86 -0.61
C PRO A 227 -3.56 -2.85 -1.74
N ALA A 228 -4.74 -3.43 -1.47
CA ALA A 228 -5.85 -3.43 -2.42
C ALA A 228 -6.03 -2.02 -2.98
N PRO A 229 -6.37 -1.75 -4.25
CA PRO A 229 -6.46 -0.38 -4.75
C PRO A 229 -7.41 0.45 -3.90
N LEU A 230 -7.10 1.74 -3.68
CA LEU A 230 -8.05 2.63 -3.00
C LEU A 230 -9.35 2.62 -3.80
N PRO A 231 -10.52 2.60 -3.15
CA PRO A 231 -11.77 2.70 -3.87
C PRO A 231 -11.77 3.96 -4.73
N SER A 232 -12.14 3.81 -6.00
CA SER A 232 -12.23 4.92 -6.93
C SER A 232 -13.27 5.92 -6.43
N VAL A 233 -12.95 7.21 -6.47
CA VAL A 233 -13.89 8.26 -6.10
C VAL A 233 -15.10 8.22 -7.05
N SER A 234 -16.27 7.82 -6.53
CA SER A 234 -17.52 7.70 -7.29
C SER A 234 -18.12 9.06 -7.71
N VAL A 235 -17.67 10.15 -7.06
CA VAL A 235 -18.16 11.51 -7.32
C VAL A 235 -17.33 12.17 -8.39
N LYS A 236 -17.99 12.69 -9.44
CA LYS A 236 -17.29 13.45 -10.49
C LYS A 236 -16.90 14.85 -10.05
N ALA A 237 -17.76 15.52 -9.29
CA ALA A 237 -17.51 16.86 -8.78
C ALA A 237 -18.22 17.11 -7.45
N VAL A 238 -17.59 17.88 -6.57
CA VAL A 238 -18.15 18.30 -5.27
C VAL A 238 -18.46 19.80 -5.25
N LYS A 239 -19.22 20.21 -4.24
CA LYS A 239 -19.39 21.59 -3.78
C LYS A 239 -19.26 21.64 -2.25
N ALA A 240 -18.85 22.77 -1.72
CA ALA A 240 -18.73 22.99 -0.28
C ALA A 240 -19.89 23.86 0.22
N ARG A 241 -20.42 23.51 1.39
CA ARG A 241 -21.28 24.37 2.20
C ARG A 241 -20.56 24.64 3.51
N ILE A 242 -20.02 25.84 3.62
CA ILE A 242 -19.23 26.26 4.78
C ILE A 242 -20.17 26.86 5.83
N ASN A 243 -19.91 26.60 7.10
CA ASN A 243 -20.66 27.19 8.19
C ASN A 243 -20.06 28.56 8.54
N ASP A 244 -20.86 29.61 8.44
CA ASP A 244 -20.38 30.98 8.70
C ASP A 244 -20.20 31.29 10.20
N THR A 245 -20.69 30.42 11.07
CA THR A 245 -20.74 30.63 12.53
C THR A 245 -19.86 29.67 13.32
N ALA A 246 -19.35 28.62 12.69
CA ALA A 246 -18.46 27.64 13.29
C ALA A 246 -17.46 27.14 12.25
N PRO A 247 -16.23 26.77 12.64
CA PRO A 247 -15.20 26.29 11.74
C PRO A 247 -15.52 24.87 11.26
N SER A 248 -16.44 24.78 10.29
CA SER A 248 -16.98 23.54 9.77
C SER A 248 -17.31 23.67 8.29
N VAL A 249 -17.05 22.62 7.53
CA VAL A 249 -17.40 22.54 6.11
C VAL A 249 -18.11 21.24 5.81
N VAL A 250 -19.22 21.32 5.09
CA VAL A 250 -19.94 20.16 4.57
C VAL A 250 -19.61 20.02 3.09
N VAL A 251 -18.97 18.91 2.74
CA VAL A 251 -18.73 18.50 1.36
C VAL A 251 -19.93 17.71 0.88
N ILE A 252 -20.46 18.06 -0.29
CA ILE A 252 -21.57 17.35 -0.95
C ILE A 252 -21.30 17.21 -2.46
N PRO A 253 -21.86 16.19 -3.12
CA PRO A 253 -21.84 16.09 -4.57
C PRO A 253 -22.44 17.33 -5.21
N ARG A 254 -21.82 17.78 -6.31
CA ARG A 254 -22.32 18.92 -7.08
C ARG A 254 -23.70 18.63 -7.65
N ASP A 255 -23.84 17.44 -8.23
CA ASP A 255 -25.05 16.89 -8.85
C ASP A 255 -25.54 15.67 -8.04
N PRO A 256 -26.17 15.88 -6.87
CA PRO A 256 -26.64 14.79 -6.05
C PRO A 256 -27.76 14.00 -6.75
N SER A 257 -27.75 12.67 -6.60
CA SER A 257 -28.87 11.82 -7.02
C SER A 257 -30.14 12.20 -6.25
N PRO A 258 -31.37 12.06 -6.80
CA PRO A 258 -32.60 12.25 -6.05
C PRO A 258 -32.70 11.39 -4.76
N ASP A 259 -31.93 10.30 -4.66
CA ASP A 259 -31.81 9.44 -3.47
C ASP A 259 -30.64 9.85 -2.54
N ALA A 260 -30.17 11.11 -2.57
CA ALA A 260 -28.92 11.56 -1.93
C ALA A 260 -28.91 11.64 -0.39
N ALA A 261 -29.85 11.02 0.31
CA ALA A 261 -29.76 10.90 1.77
C ALA A 261 -28.47 10.13 2.13
N GLY A 262 -27.60 10.74 2.95
CA GLY A 262 -26.32 10.15 3.37
C GLY A 262 -25.12 10.46 2.46
N GLN A 263 -25.28 11.28 1.41
CA GLN A 263 -24.20 11.64 0.47
C GLN A 263 -23.41 12.89 0.88
N ALA A 264 -23.16 13.10 2.16
CA ALA A 264 -22.43 14.27 2.66
C ALA A 264 -21.38 13.83 3.67
N ALA A 265 -20.25 14.54 3.70
CA ALA A 265 -19.34 14.49 4.83
C ALA A 265 -19.08 15.91 5.34
N GLN A 266 -19.20 16.08 6.63
CA GLN A 266 -18.84 17.27 7.37
C GLN A 266 -17.45 17.09 7.98
N VAL A 267 -16.67 18.15 7.93
CA VAL A 267 -15.35 18.25 8.55
C VAL A 267 -15.40 19.41 9.52
N ASP A 268 -15.23 19.10 10.80
CA ASP A 268 -15.23 20.07 11.88
C ASP A 268 -13.79 20.33 12.35
N PHE A 269 -13.34 21.57 12.29
CA PHE A 269 -12.02 21.96 12.79
C PHE A 269 -12.11 22.21 14.30
N LEU A 270 -11.56 21.29 15.10
CA LEU A 270 -11.80 21.24 16.53
C LEU A 270 -10.84 22.15 17.30
N SER A 271 -9.54 21.88 17.17
CA SER A 271 -8.51 22.54 17.98
C SER A 271 -7.15 22.57 17.30
N LEU A 272 -6.33 23.52 17.75
CA LEU A 272 -4.92 23.61 17.43
C LEU A 272 -4.13 23.57 18.75
N ARG A 273 -3.20 22.62 18.90
CA ARG A 273 -2.54 22.32 20.18
C ARG A 273 -1.03 22.33 20.03
N GLU A 274 -0.33 22.99 20.94
CA GLU A 274 1.11 22.81 21.10
C GLU A 274 1.35 21.67 22.08
N VAL A 275 2.16 20.70 21.68
CA VAL A 275 2.48 19.51 22.47
C VAL A 275 3.99 19.32 22.57
N THR A 276 4.46 18.73 23.67
CA THR A 276 5.86 18.34 23.81
C THR A 276 6.17 17.11 22.95
N PRO A 277 7.45 16.74 22.74
CA PRO A 277 7.81 15.47 22.10
C PRO A 277 7.24 14.22 22.79
N ALA A 278 6.87 14.32 24.08
CA ALA A 278 6.23 13.24 24.84
C ALA A 278 4.70 13.19 24.65
N GLY A 279 4.12 14.16 23.93
CA GLY A 279 2.68 14.31 23.74
C GLY A 279 1.97 15.09 24.86
N ASP A 280 2.73 15.72 25.78
CA ASP A 280 2.12 16.51 26.85
C ASP A 280 1.57 17.82 26.28
N LEU A 281 0.34 18.16 26.65
CA LEU A 281 -0.28 19.41 26.22
C LEU A 281 0.39 20.62 26.87
N VAL A 282 0.90 21.52 26.04
CA VAL A 282 1.47 22.81 26.45
C VAL A 282 0.42 23.91 26.36
N TRP A 283 -0.27 23.99 25.23
CA TRP A 283 -1.27 25.01 24.96
C TRP A 283 -2.31 24.50 23.95
N ALA A 284 -3.55 24.98 24.04
CA ALA A 284 -4.61 24.66 23.08
C ALA A 284 -5.46 25.89 22.77
N ALA A 285 -5.84 26.01 21.50
CA ALA A 285 -6.94 26.85 21.04
C ALA A 285 -8.10 25.98 20.58
N HIS A 286 -9.31 26.33 21.02
CA HIS A 286 -10.53 25.92 20.34
C HIS A 286 -10.76 26.84 19.14
N LEU A 287 -10.97 26.26 17.96
CA LEU A 287 -11.03 27.04 16.71
C LEU A 287 -12.38 27.73 16.47
N GLN A 288 -13.34 27.54 17.38
CA GLN A 288 -14.65 28.17 17.33
C GLN A 288 -14.56 29.70 17.55
N ASP A 289 -13.51 30.16 18.22
CA ASP A 289 -13.34 31.58 18.52
C ASP A 289 -12.75 32.35 17.34
N GLY A 290 -13.44 33.42 16.94
CA GLY A 290 -12.93 34.37 15.95
C GLY A 290 -13.06 33.95 14.49
N TRP A 291 -13.83 32.89 14.19
CA TRP A 291 -14.15 32.46 12.82
C TRP A 291 -14.94 33.53 12.06
N VAL A 292 -14.29 34.20 11.11
CA VAL A 292 -14.88 35.28 10.33
C VAL A 292 -14.56 35.11 8.85
N GLN A 293 -15.58 35.13 8.00
CA GLN A 293 -15.39 35.16 6.56
C GLN A 293 -14.67 36.45 6.16
N SER A 294 -13.56 36.31 5.45
CA SER A 294 -12.67 37.42 5.05
C SER A 294 -12.62 37.61 3.53
N GLY A 295 -13.05 36.62 2.75
CA GLY A 295 -13.05 36.69 1.30
C GLY A 295 -13.90 35.62 0.64
N GLU A 296 -14.33 35.92 -0.58
CA GLU A 296 -14.96 34.98 -1.50
C GLU A 296 -14.50 35.35 -2.92
N GLY A 297 -14.19 34.33 -3.71
CA GLY A 297 -13.72 34.50 -5.09
C GLY A 297 -14.34 33.43 -5.98
N THR A 298 -14.80 33.82 -7.16
CA THR A 298 -15.22 32.88 -8.19
C THR A 298 -14.55 33.26 -9.50
N ASN A 299 -14.03 32.27 -10.19
CA ASN A 299 -13.57 32.40 -11.57
C ASN A 299 -14.14 31.24 -12.40
N ASN A 300 -13.78 31.16 -13.68
CA ASN A 300 -14.33 30.15 -14.59
C ASN A 300 -13.88 28.69 -14.32
N VAL A 301 -12.99 28.48 -13.34
CA VAL A 301 -12.32 27.20 -13.07
C VAL A 301 -12.41 26.80 -11.61
N SER A 302 -12.55 27.76 -10.68
CA SER A 302 -12.64 27.52 -9.25
C SER A 302 -13.50 28.53 -8.50
N SER A 303 -14.06 28.06 -7.38
CA SER A 303 -14.74 28.87 -6.37
C SER A 303 -13.97 28.76 -5.06
N THR A 304 -13.61 29.89 -4.46
CA THR A 304 -12.87 30.01 -3.21
C THR A 304 -13.63 30.77 -2.15
N THR A 305 -13.47 30.34 -0.90
CA THR A 305 -14.00 31.05 0.28
C THR A 305 -12.94 31.05 1.37
N THR A 306 -12.70 32.21 1.96
CA THR A 306 -11.62 32.40 2.93
C THR A 306 -12.18 32.85 4.27
N PHE A 307 -11.75 32.19 5.34
CA PHE A 307 -12.04 32.54 6.72
C PHE A 307 -10.75 32.86 7.46
N THR A 308 -10.84 33.72 8.47
CA THR A 308 -9.74 34.03 9.37
C THR A 308 -10.18 33.88 10.80
N SER A 309 -9.29 33.37 11.65
CA SER A 309 -9.44 33.33 13.10
C SER A 309 -8.22 33.95 13.77
N ARG A 310 -8.44 34.78 14.79
CA ARG A 310 -7.35 35.31 15.62
C ARG A 310 -7.39 34.66 17.00
N LEU A 311 -6.34 33.95 17.33
CA LEU A 311 -6.25 33.18 18.56
C LEU A 311 -5.74 34.03 19.74
N ALA A 312 -5.98 33.55 20.96
CA ALA A 312 -5.57 34.22 22.20
C ALA A 312 -4.04 34.37 22.35
N ASN A 313 -3.26 33.49 21.70
CA ASN A 313 -1.80 33.59 21.64
C ASN A 313 -1.29 34.56 20.55
N ASN A 314 -2.17 35.39 19.98
CA ASN A 314 -1.92 36.30 18.85
C ASN A 314 -1.63 35.64 17.49
N ALA A 315 -1.65 34.31 17.39
CA ALA A 315 -1.58 33.65 16.10
C ALA A 315 -2.81 34.01 15.24
N THR A 316 -2.60 34.10 13.94
CA THR A 316 -3.66 34.29 12.96
C THR A 316 -3.75 33.03 12.11
N LEU A 317 -4.94 32.45 12.05
CA LEU A 317 -5.26 31.33 11.18
C LEU A 317 -6.03 31.85 9.99
N THR A 318 -5.65 31.42 8.79
CA THR A 318 -6.41 31.64 7.57
C THR A 318 -6.78 30.28 6.99
N TYR A 319 -8.04 30.12 6.65
CA TYR A 319 -8.63 28.91 6.09
C TYR A 319 -9.14 29.25 4.71
N GLU A 320 -8.65 28.59 3.68
CA GLU A 320 -9.19 28.73 2.32
C GLU A 320 -9.79 27.41 1.88
N PHE A 321 -11.00 27.48 1.33
CA PHE A 321 -11.70 26.35 0.75
C PHE A 321 -11.86 26.60 -0.73
N ALA A 322 -11.43 25.67 -1.57
CA ALA A 322 -11.55 25.80 -3.02
C ALA A 322 -12.16 24.55 -3.66
N THR A 323 -13.10 24.77 -4.59
CA THR A 323 -13.66 23.73 -5.47
C THR A 323 -13.29 24.04 -6.91
N PHE A 324 -13.18 22.99 -7.75
CA PHE A 324 -12.69 23.10 -9.12
C PHE A 324 -13.70 22.54 -10.11
N ASP A 325 -13.74 23.10 -11.32
CA ASP A 325 -14.65 22.67 -12.41
C ASP A 325 -14.01 21.69 -13.39
N ALA A 326 -12.68 21.61 -13.40
CA ALA A 326 -11.90 20.66 -14.20
C ALA A 326 -10.66 20.20 -13.44
N ASP A 327 -10.05 19.12 -13.92
CA ASP A 327 -8.75 18.67 -13.42
C ASP A 327 -7.71 19.77 -13.62
N ALA A 328 -6.87 19.98 -12.61
CA ALA A 328 -5.81 20.97 -12.64
C ALA A 328 -4.54 20.42 -11.98
N ALA A 329 -3.39 20.98 -12.36
CA ALA A 329 -2.14 20.80 -11.65
C ALA A 329 -1.87 22.04 -10.80
N LEU A 330 -1.70 21.85 -9.51
CA LEU A 330 -1.32 22.93 -8.58
C LEU A 330 0.17 22.80 -8.29
N THR A 331 0.89 23.90 -8.44
CA THR A 331 2.32 24.00 -8.13
C THR A 331 2.51 24.91 -6.93
N LEU A 332 3.11 24.37 -5.88
CA LEU A 332 3.47 25.09 -4.66
C LEU A 332 4.75 25.92 -4.86
N ALA A 333 5.03 26.81 -3.91
CA ALA A 333 6.17 27.73 -3.99
C ALA A 333 7.55 27.04 -4.05
N ASN A 334 7.66 25.80 -3.57
CA ASN A 334 8.87 24.98 -3.66
C ASN A 334 8.95 24.13 -4.95
N ASN A 335 8.14 24.43 -5.97
CA ASN A 335 7.97 23.67 -7.22
C ASN A 335 7.37 22.26 -7.07
N TYR A 336 6.91 21.88 -5.87
CA TYR A 336 6.15 20.65 -5.71
C TYR A 336 4.81 20.78 -6.44
N THR A 337 4.49 19.82 -7.31
CA THR A 337 3.27 19.83 -8.12
C THR A 337 2.43 18.61 -7.81
N PHE A 338 1.12 18.78 -7.69
CA PHE A 338 0.17 17.69 -7.51
C PHE A 338 -1.12 17.95 -8.29
N SER A 339 -1.85 16.87 -8.58
CA SER A 339 -3.11 16.95 -9.31
C SER A 339 -4.29 17.15 -8.37
N ILE A 340 -5.15 18.10 -8.73
CA ILE A 340 -6.47 18.27 -8.14
C ILE A 340 -7.54 17.92 -9.17
N THR A 341 -8.62 17.31 -8.72
CA THR A 341 -9.77 16.98 -9.56
C THR A 341 -11.02 17.63 -8.96
N PRO A 342 -12.08 17.86 -9.76
CA PRO A 342 -13.34 18.40 -9.27
C PRO A 342 -13.97 17.59 -8.14
N ALA A 343 -13.55 16.33 -7.96
CA ALA A 343 -14.03 15.44 -6.92
C ALA A 343 -13.52 15.77 -5.51
N PHE A 344 -12.51 16.64 -5.39
CA PHE A 344 -11.95 17.08 -4.12
C PHE A 344 -12.35 18.52 -3.79
N LEU A 345 -12.62 18.76 -2.51
CA LEU A 345 -12.52 20.06 -1.87
C LEU A 345 -11.06 20.27 -1.47
N LYS A 346 -10.45 21.33 -2.00
CA LYS A 346 -9.15 21.80 -1.50
C LYS A 346 -9.37 22.59 -0.22
N PHE A 347 -8.56 22.29 0.79
CA PHE A 347 -8.46 23.07 2.00
C PHE A 347 -7.03 23.61 2.09
N THR A 348 -6.88 24.87 2.50
CA THR A 348 -5.57 25.46 2.80
C THR A 348 -5.64 26.04 4.20
N LEU A 349 -4.71 25.63 5.06
CA LEU A 349 -4.50 26.18 6.38
C LEU A 349 -3.21 27.01 6.37
N ARG A 350 -3.35 28.28 6.71
CA ARG A 350 -2.20 29.16 6.96
C ARG A 350 -2.17 29.56 8.41
N ILE A 351 -1.03 29.40 9.05
CA ILE A 351 -0.76 29.76 10.44
C ILE A 351 0.32 30.82 10.45
N ASP A 352 -0.01 32.03 10.88
CA ASP A 352 0.95 33.12 11.05
C ASP A 352 1.19 33.41 12.53
N ARG A 353 2.47 33.65 12.87
CA ARG A 353 2.90 34.14 14.20
C ARG A 353 2.46 33.21 15.35
N TRP A 354 2.66 31.91 15.19
CA TRP A 354 2.51 30.98 16.31
C TRP A 354 3.58 31.27 17.37
N ASN A 355 3.15 31.51 18.61
CA ASN A 355 4.05 31.84 19.72
C ASN A 355 4.46 30.58 20.47
N TRP A 356 5.45 29.86 19.93
CA TRP A 356 5.99 28.64 20.51
C TRP A 356 6.53 28.87 21.92
N SER A 357 6.24 27.93 22.82
CA SER A 357 6.88 27.90 24.15
C SER A 357 8.27 27.26 24.13
N SER A 358 8.51 26.37 23.16
CA SER A 358 9.81 25.70 22.91
C SER A 358 9.94 25.33 21.44
N SER A 359 11.18 25.34 20.93
CA SER A 359 11.51 24.86 19.58
C SER A 359 11.42 23.34 19.43
N ASP A 360 11.38 22.61 20.55
CA ASP A 360 11.27 21.16 20.55
C ASP A 360 9.81 20.68 20.46
N ASN A 361 8.85 21.59 20.62
CA ASN A 361 7.43 21.25 20.60
C ASN A 361 6.91 21.06 19.17
N GLN A 362 5.74 20.44 19.08
CA GLN A 362 5.01 20.19 17.84
C GLN A 362 3.64 20.83 17.89
N LEU A 363 3.04 21.02 16.72
CA LEU A 363 1.72 21.62 16.57
C LEU A 363 0.74 20.60 16.01
N GLU A 364 -0.30 20.26 16.78
CA GLU A 364 -1.36 19.34 16.38
C GLU A 364 -2.61 20.09 15.92
N PHE A 365 -3.03 19.88 14.68
CA PHE A 365 -4.31 20.32 14.15
C PHE A 365 -5.29 19.16 14.10
N GLN A 366 -6.44 19.32 14.77
CA GLN A 366 -7.41 18.25 14.98
C GLN A 366 -8.72 18.51 14.23
N MET A 367 -9.15 17.52 13.44
CA MET A 367 -10.36 17.56 12.62
C MET A 367 -11.26 16.37 12.93
N VAL A 368 -12.56 16.60 13.10
CA VAL A 368 -13.55 15.52 13.26
C VAL A 368 -14.29 15.32 11.94
N ILE A 369 -14.52 14.06 11.56
CA ILE A 369 -15.26 13.68 10.36
C ILE A 369 -16.64 13.14 10.77
N ASP A 370 -17.70 13.67 10.16
CA ASP A 370 -19.07 13.18 10.27
C ASP A 370 -19.60 12.89 8.86
N PRO A 371 -20.13 11.71 8.53
CA PRO A 371 -20.44 10.58 9.40
C PRO A 371 -19.20 9.95 10.02
N PRO A 372 -19.32 9.37 11.23
CA PRO A 372 -18.19 8.72 11.88
C PRO A 372 -17.68 7.56 11.04
N PHE A 373 -16.36 7.33 11.06
CA PHE A 373 -15.70 6.21 10.39
C PHE A 373 -15.39 5.09 11.39
N ALA A 374 -15.54 3.84 10.96
CA ALA A 374 -15.29 2.67 11.83
C ALA A 374 -13.86 2.14 11.75
N THR A 375 -13.20 2.38 10.62
CA THR A 375 -11.81 1.98 10.36
C THR A 375 -11.11 3.08 9.60
N SER A 376 -9.78 3.12 9.67
CA SER A 376 -8.95 3.97 8.81
C SER A 376 -7.93 3.14 8.05
N GLU A 377 -7.60 3.55 6.83
CA GLU A 377 -6.50 2.99 6.05
C GLU A 377 -5.58 4.11 5.58
N LEU A 378 -4.35 4.14 6.08
CA LEU A 378 -3.34 5.12 5.70
C LEU A 378 -2.46 4.56 4.59
N ARG A 379 -2.26 5.33 3.52
CA ARG A 379 -1.37 5.01 2.41
C ARG A 379 -0.38 6.12 2.18
N LEU A 380 0.86 5.84 2.56
CA LEU A 380 1.99 6.73 2.34
C LEU A 380 2.30 6.84 0.84
N ASN A 381 2.90 7.95 0.43
CA ASN A 381 3.32 8.24 -0.94
C ASN A 381 2.23 7.99 -2.00
N THR A 382 0.98 8.29 -1.67
CA THR A 382 -0.21 8.02 -2.50
C THR A 382 -1.02 9.31 -2.68
N PRO A 383 -1.30 9.76 -3.93
CA PRO A 383 -0.98 9.11 -5.21
C PRO A 383 0.46 9.31 -5.69
N GLN A 384 1.27 10.09 -4.96
CA GLN A 384 2.66 10.38 -5.31
C GLN A 384 3.51 10.58 -4.04
N ALA A 385 4.83 10.65 -4.20
CA ALA A 385 5.76 10.88 -3.09
C ALA A 385 5.42 12.14 -2.28
N ASP A 386 5.68 12.08 -0.97
CA ASP A 386 5.38 13.13 0.01
C ASP A 386 3.88 13.45 0.17
N THR A 387 3.01 12.49 -0.15
CA THR A 387 1.56 12.59 0.08
C THR A 387 1.06 11.35 0.80
N THR A 388 0.31 11.51 1.88
CA THR A 388 -0.43 10.45 2.54
C THR A 388 -1.91 10.51 2.17
N THR A 389 -2.47 9.42 1.64
CA THR A 389 -3.92 9.28 1.48
C THR A 389 -4.50 8.49 2.64
N ILE A 390 -5.53 9.03 3.30
CA ILE A 390 -6.29 8.35 4.34
C ILE A 390 -7.67 8.00 3.78
N PHE A 391 -8.00 6.71 3.79
CA PHE A 391 -9.34 6.23 3.49
C PHE A 391 -10.13 5.97 4.78
N LEU A 392 -11.29 6.60 4.88
CA LEU A 392 -12.15 6.63 6.06
C LEU A 392 -13.55 6.12 5.68
N PRO A 393 -13.75 4.80 5.60
CA PRO A 393 -15.06 4.21 5.38
C PRO A 393 -16.02 4.56 6.52
N SER A 394 -17.24 5.00 6.18
CA SER A 394 -18.26 5.30 7.16
C SER A 394 -18.61 4.08 8.02
N ALA A 395 -18.96 4.31 9.27
CA ALA A 395 -19.45 3.29 10.19
C ALA A 395 -20.82 2.73 9.78
N ALA A 396 -21.60 3.44 8.96
CA ALA A 396 -22.87 2.96 8.44
C ALA A 396 -22.83 2.79 6.92
N ASP A 397 -23.26 1.63 6.43
CA ASP A 397 -23.31 1.30 5.00
C ASP A 397 -24.29 2.19 4.20
N SER A 398 -25.07 3.07 4.82
CA SER A 398 -25.94 4.02 4.13
C SER A 398 -25.32 5.43 4.01
N GLN A 399 -24.12 5.63 4.54
CA GLN A 399 -23.46 6.91 4.66
C GLN A 399 -22.18 6.98 3.80
N ALA A 400 -21.82 8.19 3.37
CA ALA A 400 -20.63 8.41 2.55
C ALA A 400 -19.34 8.17 3.36
N GLY A 401 -18.38 7.48 2.74
CA GLY A 401 -17.00 7.45 3.24
C GLY A 401 -16.25 8.73 2.84
N THR A 402 -15.12 8.97 3.50
CA THR A 402 -14.25 10.12 3.20
C THR A 402 -12.88 9.62 2.73
N LEU A 403 -12.31 10.29 1.74
CA LEU A 403 -10.94 10.07 1.28
C LEU A 403 -10.18 11.39 1.40
N VAL A 404 -9.13 11.41 2.21
CA VAL A 404 -8.35 12.62 2.50
C VAL A 404 -6.95 12.44 1.91
N ARG A 405 -6.44 13.44 1.18
CA ARG A 405 -5.06 13.48 0.71
C ARG A 405 -4.33 14.59 1.45
N LEU A 406 -3.23 14.23 2.09
CA LEU A 406 -2.47 15.08 2.99
C LEU A 406 -1.04 15.17 2.47
N LEU A 407 -0.46 16.35 2.48
CA LEU A 407 0.98 16.48 2.20
C LEU A 407 1.74 16.09 3.46
N ASP A 408 2.87 15.39 3.30
CA ASP A 408 3.73 15.01 4.43
C ASP A 408 4.62 16.20 4.88
N PHE A 409 4.33 17.41 4.37
CA PHE A 409 4.98 18.65 4.75
C PHE A 409 4.04 19.85 4.58
N GLY A 410 4.26 20.89 5.39
CA GLY A 410 3.83 22.26 5.09
C GLY A 410 4.99 23.10 4.58
N LEU A 411 4.71 24.34 4.19
CA LEU A 411 5.69 25.29 3.69
C LEU A 411 5.73 26.55 4.55
N THR A 412 6.92 27.10 4.74
CA THR A 412 7.04 28.48 5.23
C THR A 412 7.00 29.46 4.06
N ASN A 413 6.88 30.76 4.34
CA ASN A 413 6.99 31.83 3.34
C ASN A 413 8.33 31.86 2.58
N THR A 414 9.37 31.19 3.08
CA THR A 414 10.65 31.01 2.36
C THR A 414 10.68 29.73 1.52
N SER A 415 9.54 29.06 1.36
CA SER A 415 9.37 27.77 0.66
C SER A 415 10.15 26.61 1.28
N GLN A 416 10.55 26.73 2.55
CA GLN A 416 11.16 25.63 3.29
C GLN A 416 10.10 24.64 3.76
N ARG A 417 10.39 23.34 3.66
CA ARG A 417 9.50 22.27 4.13
C ARG A 417 9.53 22.16 5.65
N VAL A 418 8.35 22.08 6.25
CA VAL A 418 8.12 21.74 7.66
C VAL A 418 7.48 20.35 7.67
N ALA A 419 8.10 19.38 8.35
CA ALA A 419 7.59 18.01 8.37
C ALA A 419 6.16 17.96 8.96
N CYS A 420 5.28 17.18 8.34
CA CYS A 420 3.92 16.92 8.78
C CYS A 420 3.69 15.41 8.82
N SER A 421 3.15 14.92 9.93
CA SER A 421 2.63 13.55 10.02
C SER A 421 1.14 13.56 10.27
N SER A 422 0.45 12.47 9.91
CA SER A 422 -0.99 12.35 10.09
C SER A 422 -1.36 11.05 10.78
N SER A 423 -2.38 11.09 11.64
CA SER A 423 -2.98 9.91 12.26
C SER A 423 -4.50 10.00 12.23
N ALA A 424 -5.16 8.85 12.24
CA ALA A 424 -6.60 8.74 12.40
C ALA A 424 -6.93 7.97 13.69
N ASP A 425 -7.97 8.41 14.40
CA ASP A 425 -8.52 7.79 15.58
C ASP A 425 -9.97 7.40 15.29
N GLU A 426 -10.21 6.10 15.12
CA GLU A 426 -11.54 5.57 14.80
C GLU A 426 -12.56 5.81 15.93
N ALA A 427 -12.13 5.80 17.18
CA ALA A 427 -13.05 5.89 18.32
C ALA A 427 -13.74 7.25 18.39
N ASN A 428 -13.05 8.29 17.94
CA ASN A 428 -13.55 9.67 17.92
C ASN A 428 -13.79 10.20 16.50
N SER A 429 -13.56 9.38 15.46
CA SER A 429 -13.57 9.80 14.06
C SER A 429 -12.73 11.06 13.82
N LEU A 430 -11.54 11.09 14.42
CA LEU A 430 -10.65 12.24 14.47
C LEU A 430 -9.44 12.02 13.56
N ILE A 431 -9.07 13.05 12.80
CA ILE A 431 -7.79 13.14 12.09
C ILE A 431 -6.92 14.16 12.83
N THR A 432 -5.70 13.78 13.16
CA THR A 432 -4.69 14.68 13.73
C THR A 432 -3.55 14.87 12.75
N LEU A 433 -3.24 16.13 12.44
CA LEU A 433 -2.05 16.53 11.68
C LEU A 433 -1.04 17.10 12.65
N THR A 434 0.20 16.60 12.63
CA THR A 434 1.27 17.02 13.55
C THR A 434 2.38 17.67 12.76
N PHE A 435 2.60 18.96 13.00
CA PHE A 435 3.63 19.75 12.34
C PHE A 435 4.85 19.91 13.24
N ALA A 436 6.03 19.81 12.66
CA ALA A 436 7.27 20.21 13.31
C ALA A 436 7.30 21.73 13.55
N HIS A 437 8.24 22.16 14.39
CA HIS A 437 8.47 23.58 14.67
C HIS A 437 8.75 24.40 13.41
N PHE A 438 8.24 25.64 13.39
CA PHE A 438 8.51 26.63 12.35
C PHE A 438 8.60 28.05 12.94
N ASP A 439 9.51 28.89 12.42
CA ASP A 439 9.82 30.19 13.03
C ASP A 439 8.84 31.33 12.67
N THR A 440 8.18 31.24 11.51
CA THR A 440 7.47 32.40 10.93
C THR A 440 5.99 32.11 10.68
N ASN A 441 5.73 31.25 9.70
CA ASN A 441 4.41 30.82 9.29
C ASN A 441 4.48 29.40 8.73
N LEU A 442 3.29 28.83 8.58
CA LEU A 442 3.07 27.54 7.96
C LEU A 442 1.88 27.67 7.00
N ASP A 443 2.09 27.41 5.72
CA ASP A 443 1.08 27.19 4.70
C ASP A 443 0.97 25.67 4.47
N TYR A 444 -0.23 25.13 4.60
CA TYR A 444 -0.51 23.70 4.48
C TYR A 444 -1.74 23.45 3.60
N ASP A 445 -1.63 22.52 2.64
CA ASP A 445 -2.59 22.37 1.53
C ASP A 445 -3.13 20.93 1.39
N PRO A 446 -4.03 20.47 2.28
CA PRO A 446 -4.69 19.17 2.13
C PRO A 446 -5.88 19.21 1.15
N ASP A 447 -6.26 18.03 0.66
CA ASP A 447 -7.46 17.83 -0.16
C ASP A 447 -8.41 16.80 0.49
N ILE A 448 -9.72 17.02 0.40
CA ILE A 448 -10.76 16.17 0.98
C ILE A 448 -11.78 15.78 -0.10
N SER A 449 -12.05 14.49 -0.27
CA SER A 449 -13.04 13.96 -1.22
C SER A 449 -14.06 13.05 -0.54
N LEU A 450 -15.22 12.96 -1.16
CA LEU A 450 -16.29 12.04 -0.77
C LEU A 450 -16.18 10.73 -1.56
N LEU A 451 -16.26 9.61 -0.86
CA LEU A 451 -16.57 8.32 -1.46
C LEU A 451 -18.06 8.02 -1.27
N LEU A 452 -18.82 8.11 -2.35
CA LEU A 452 -20.21 7.65 -2.35
C LEU A 452 -20.25 6.16 -2.65
N GLY A 453 -20.64 5.40 -1.65
CA GLY A 453 -20.87 3.98 -1.77
C GLY A 453 -21.31 3.47 -0.41
N GLY A 454 -22.59 3.19 -0.28
CA GLY A 454 -22.94 2.11 0.63
C GLY A 454 -22.29 0.83 0.11
N ARG A 455 -21.93 -0.10 0.99
CA ARG A 455 -21.64 -1.49 0.61
C ARG A 455 -22.86 -2.03 -0.13
N ARG A 456 -22.96 -1.76 -1.42
CA ARG A 456 -23.87 -2.41 -2.34
C ARG A 456 -22.99 -3.38 -3.11
N ASP A 457 -23.41 -4.63 -3.03
CA ASP A 457 -22.86 -5.79 -3.71
C ASP A 457 -22.86 -5.56 -5.22
N ASP A 458 -21.92 -4.76 -5.72
CA ASP A 458 -21.72 -4.60 -7.14
C ASP A 458 -20.90 -5.79 -7.62
N GLY A 459 -21.58 -6.94 -7.69
CA GLY A 459 -21.45 -7.89 -8.80
C GLY A 459 -20.05 -8.38 -9.15
N ALA A 460 -19.21 -8.68 -8.17
CA ALA A 460 -18.08 -9.59 -8.36
C ALA A 460 -18.41 -10.92 -7.66
N GLY A 461 -19.01 -11.84 -8.42
CA GLY A 461 -19.21 -13.21 -7.98
C GLY A 461 -17.85 -13.85 -7.66
N GLY A 462 -17.56 -13.98 -6.38
CA GLY A 462 -16.35 -14.62 -5.87
C GLY A 462 -16.50 -14.79 -4.36
N GLY A 463 -17.13 -15.89 -3.97
CA GLY A 463 -17.50 -16.15 -2.58
C GLY A 463 -16.30 -16.32 -1.65
N GLY A 464 -16.51 -15.87 -0.40
CA GLY A 464 -15.85 -16.39 0.79
C GLY A 464 -14.82 -15.45 1.41
N GLY A 465 -15.17 -14.82 2.54
CA GLY A 465 -14.21 -14.75 3.64
C GLY A 465 -14.16 -13.51 4.53
N THR A 466 -14.72 -12.36 4.16
CA THR A 466 -14.51 -11.12 4.96
C THR A 466 -15.68 -10.73 5.85
N GLU A 467 -16.90 -11.22 5.58
CA GLU A 467 -18.09 -10.95 6.41
C GLU A 467 -18.06 -11.64 7.79
N TRP A 468 -17.15 -12.58 8.02
CA TRP A 468 -17.00 -13.24 9.32
C TRP A 468 -16.00 -12.55 10.25
N VAL A 469 -15.11 -11.70 9.75
CA VAL A 469 -14.01 -11.15 10.56
C VAL A 469 -14.52 -10.13 11.59
N ILE A 470 -15.53 -9.34 11.26
CA ILE A 470 -16.11 -8.36 12.20
C ILE A 470 -16.99 -9.06 13.26
N ALA A 471 -17.69 -10.14 12.89
CA ALA A 471 -18.43 -10.95 13.85
C ALA A 471 -17.51 -11.73 14.82
N VAL A 472 -16.33 -12.16 14.36
CA VAL A 472 -15.36 -12.91 15.18
C VAL A 472 -14.58 -12.01 16.14
N ALA A 473 -14.27 -10.76 15.74
CA ALA A 473 -13.55 -9.81 16.59
C ALA A 473 -14.34 -9.39 17.86
N VAL A 474 -15.67 -9.35 17.79
CA VAL A 474 -16.53 -9.09 18.97
C VAL A 474 -16.92 -10.38 19.70
N ALA A 475 -17.03 -11.52 19.00
CA ALA A 475 -17.40 -12.79 19.62
C ALA A 475 -16.29 -13.38 20.52
N ILE A 476 -15.01 -13.20 20.18
CA ILE A 476 -13.90 -13.76 20.97
C ILE A 476 -13.80 -13.13 22.37
N PRO A 477 -13.81 -11.79 22.53
CA PRO A 477 -13.80 -11.16 23.87
C PRO A 477 -15.00 -11.59 24.72
N VAL A 478 -16.20 -11.69 24.12
CA VAL A 478 -17.43 -12.10 24.82
C VAL A 478 -17.35 -13.58 25.25
N ALA A 479 -16.84 -14.46 24.41
CA ALA A 479 -16.66 -15.88 24.73
C ALA A 479 -15.63 -16.08 25.85
N VAL A 480 -14.53 -15.32 25.85
CA VAL A 480 -13.51 -15.35 26.91
C VAL A 480 -14.11 -14.91 28.25
N VAL A 481 -14.91 -13.84 28.28
CA VAL A 481 -15.60 -13.39 29.50
C VAL A 481 -16.59 -14.46 30.02
N ALA A 482 -17.34 -15.11 29.12
CA ALA A 482 -18.26 -16.18 29.51
C ALA A 482 -17.55 -17.39 30.11
N VAL A 483 -16.41 -17.81 29.52
CA VAL A 483 -15.61 -18.93 30.05
C VAL A 483 -15.01 -18.60 31.42
N VAL A 484 -14.50 -17.38 31.61
CA VAL A 484 -13.98 -16.93 32.92
C VAL A 484 -15.07 -16.93 33.98
N LEU A 485 -16.28 -16.49 33.65
CA LEU A 485 -17.44 -16.54 34.55
C LEU A 485 -17.81 -17.98 34.94
N VAL A 486 -17.84 -18.90 33.97
CA VAL A 486 -18.14 -20.32 34.24
C VAL A 486 -17.07 -20.93 35.15
N ILE A 487 -15.78 -20.68 34.89
CA ILE A 487 -14.67 -21.16 35.72
C ILE A 487 -14.79 -20.60 37.15
N ALA A 488 -15.06 -19.31 37.30
CA ALA A 488 -15.26 -18.68 38.62
C ALA A 488 -16.43 -19.31 39.39
N VAL A 489 -17.55 -19.58 38.73
CA VAL A 489 -18.71 -20.25 39.33
C VAL A 489 -18.34 -21.67 39.76
N VAL A 490 -17.67 -22.45 38.91
CA VAL A 490 -17.26 -23.82 39.22
C VAL A 490 -16.29 -23.85 40.42
N LEU A 491 -15.29 -22.96 40.45
CA LEU A 491 -14.36 -22.84 41.57
C LEU A 491 -15.08 -22.44 42.87
N THR A 492 -16.05 -21.53 42.81
CA THR A 492 -16.84 -21.12 43.97
C THR A 492 -17.69 -22.28 44.50
N VAL A 493 -18.37 -23.03 43.62
CA VAL A 493 -19.20 -24.18 43.98
C VAL A 493 -18.35 -25.31 44.58
N THR A 494 -17.20 -25.62 43.99
CA THR A 494 -16.29 -26.66 44.48
C THR A 494 -15.68 -26.29 45.83
N PHE A 495 -15.30 -25.03 46.04
CA PHE A 495 -14.80 -24.53 47.32
C PHE A 495 -15.87 -24.59 48.43
N VAL A 496 -17.11 -24.19 48.14
CA VAL A 496 -18.22 -24.28 49.11
C VAL A 496 -18.55 -25.75 49.42
N ARG A 497 -18.52 -26.65 48.43
CA ARG A 497 -18.73 -28.08 48.64
C ARG A 497 -17.61 -28.73 49.45
N SER A 498 -16.35 -28.38 49.22
CA SER A 498 -15.23 -28.93 50.01
C SER A 498 -15.34 -28.47 51.45
N ARG A 499 -15.67 -27.20 51.68
CA ARG A 499 -15.82 -26.63 53.03
C ARG A 499 -16.97 -27.27 53.80
N ARG A 500 -18.07 -27.66 53.13
CA ARG A 500 -19.17 -28.42 53.75
C ARG A 500 -18.83 -29.89 54.02
N ARG A 501 -17.85 -30.48 53.32
CA ARG A 501 -17.36 -31.83 53.61
C ARG A 501 -16.36 -31.85 54.77
N SER A 502 -15.61 -30.76 54.97
CA SER A 502 -14.69 -30.61 56.10
C SER A 502 -15.36 -30.37 57.46
N THR A 503 -16.66 -30.05 57.51
CA THR A 503 -17.41 -29.91 58.77
C THR A 503 -18.19 -31.16 59.18
N ALA A 504 -18.13 -32.25 58.40
CA ALA A 504 -18.84 -33.51 58.69
C ALA A 504 -17.91 -34.68 59.10
N ALA A 505 -16.62 -34.43 59.31
CA ALA A 505 -15.64 -35.48 59.63
C ALA A 505 -14.68 -35.06 60.77
N LEU A 506 -15.21 -34.60 61.90
CA LEU A 506 -14.50 -34.58 63.19
C LEU A 506 -15.50 -34.90 64.30
N GLY A 507 -15.71 -36.20 64.48
CA GLY A 507 -16.48 -36.80 65.56
C GLY A 507 -15.94 -38.18 65.86
N VAL A 508 -14.62 -38.28 66.06
CA VAL A 508 -13.96 -39.47 66.59
C VAL A 508 -13.29 -39.01 67.88
N ASN A 509 -13.91 -39.42 68.99
CA ASN A 509 -13.46 -39.21 70.36
C ASN A 509 -12.60 -40.43 70.74
N PHE A 510 -11.30 -40.22 70.92
CA PHE A 510 -10.40 -41.16 71.61
C PHE A 510 -9.77 -40.36 72.75
N ASP A 511 -10.14 -40.74 73.96
CA ASP A 511 -9.24 -41.34 74.96
C ASP A 511 -8.67 -40.25 75.87
N ASP A 512 -8.73 -40.43 77.19
CA ASP A 512 -7.66 -41.23 77.80
C ASP A 512 -7.83 -41.37 79.33
N ASN A 513 -7.28 -42.49 79.81
CA ASN A 513 -6.71 -42.70 81.14
C ASN A 513 -7.63 -42.73 82.38
N ASN A 514 -7.67 -43.88 83.04
CA ASN A 514 -6.79 -44.02 84.20
C ASN A 514 -6.46 -45.47 84.58
N ASN A 515 -5.20 -45.65 84.95
CA ASN A 515 -4.58 -46.80 85.62
C ASN A 515 -5.40 -47.19 86.87
N GLY A 516 -5.59 -48.47 87.22
CA GLY A 516 -4.56 -49.36 87.74
C GLY A 516 -4.43 -49.22 89.26
N GLU A 517 -5.00 -50.18 90.01
CA GLU A 517 -4.86 -50.57 91.44
C GLU A 517 -6.20 -51.25 91.84
N GLU A 518 -6.31 -52.38 92.54
CA GLU A 518 -5.53 -52.98 93.62
C GLU A 518 -5.95 -54.48 93.79
N LEU A 519 -5.00 -55.29 94.28
CA LEU A 519 -5.11 -56.58 95.01
C LEU A 519 -5.56 -57.88 94.31
#